data_AF-A0A641S275-F1
#
_entry.id   AF-A0A641S275-F1
#
_cell.length_a   1.000
_cell.length_b   1.000
_cell.length_c   1.000
_cell.angle_alpha   90.00
_cell.angle_beta   90.00
_cell.angle_gamma   90.00
#
_symmetry.space_group_name_H-M   'P 1'
#
loop_
_entity.id
_entity.type
_entity.pdbx_description
1 polymer ?
#
loop_
_entity_poly.entity_id
_entity_poly.type
_entity_poly.pdbx_seq_one_letter_code
_entity_poly.pdbx_strand_id
1 'polypeptide(L)'
;LKQTADSLKNFEIVGMGLGDLVWDAMNLYAPYRQAVSNLGMTMFQLMGNHDFNLLYKSITQTDHPADGYGEQNYYQSFGPANYSFNIGKVHVIAMKDIDYDGNKKYTERFTPEDLDWLRKDLSYVPKGNIVFLNVHAPVANNTVAAGGNARNANALFQLLRPYQVHIFSGHTHFYENQLPAPTIYEHNIGAACGAWWAGHVNRCGAPNGYLVVQVKGDDVKWRYKATGCSPDYQFRLYQPGEFESQKDYVVANIWDWDWTYTVNWYEDGVLKGAMQAFDDEDQDYINMVKGKKTGYRTRHLFRAQPSKDAKSVKVVVKNRFGEIFTEEIKL
;
A
#
# COMPACT_ATOMS: atom_id res chain seq x y z
N LEU A 1 -13.86 -5.95 -2.38
CA LEU A 1 -14.10 -4.79 -3.27
C LEU A 1 -15.58 -4.57 -3.56
N LYS A 2 -16.29 -5.43 -4.32
CA LYS A 2 -17.71 -5.21 -4.69
C LYS A 2 -18.62 -4.88 -3.49
N GLN A 3 -18.57 -5.67 -2.42
CA GLN A 3 -19.36 -5.40 -1.20
C GLN A 3 -19.09 -4.00 -0.61
N THR A 4 -17.84 -3.55 -0.60
CA THR A 4 -17.47 -2.22 -0.11
C THR A 4 -17.92 -1.11 -1.06
N ALA A 5 -17.77 -1.29 -2.36
CA ALA A 5 -18.32 -0.36 -3.34
C ALA A 5 -19.85 -0.25 -3.20
N ASP A 6 -20.52 -1.38 -3.03
CA ASP A 6 -21.97 -1.43 -2.82
C ASP A 6 -22.42 -0.75 -1.51
N SER A 7 -21.58 -0.73 -0.47
CA SER A 7 -21.86 0.01 0.78
C SER A 7 -21.62 1.52 0.69
N LEU A 8 -20.97 2.00 -0.37
CA LEU A 8 -20.56 3.39 -0.55
C LEU A 8 -21.28 4.07 -1.71
N LYS A 9 -22.42 3.54 -2.17
CA LYS A 9 -23.17 4.03 -3.37
C LYS A 9 -23.59 5.50 -3.35
N ASN A 10 -23.54 6.17 -2.21
CA ASN A 10 -23.78 7.62 -2.11
C ASN A 10 -22.58 8.46 -2.57
N PHE A 11 -21.45 7.81 -2.91
CA PHE A 11 -20.26 8.43 -3.46
C PHE A 11 -20.08 8.01 -4.92
N GLU A 12 -19.43 8.87 -5.69
CA GLU A 12 -18.77 8.42 -6.92
C GLU A 12 -17.57 7.55 -6.53
N ILE A 13 -17.50 6.34 -7.08
CA ILE A 13 -16.49 5.35 -6.73
C ILE A 13 -15.68 5.02 -7.97
N VAL A 14 -14.37 5.17 -7.83
CA VAL A 14 -13.38 4.63 -8.75
C VAL A 14 -12.44 3.72 -7.99
N GLY A 15 -11.92 2.69 -8.64
CA GLY A 15 -10.86 1.86 -8.09
C GLY A 15 -9.57 2.00 -8.89
N MET A 16 -8.45 1.70 -8.23
CA MET A 16 -7.12 1.77 -8.81
C MET A 16 -6.35 0.48 -8.49
N GLY A 17 -5.91 -0.23 -9.51
CA GLY A 17 -4.98 -1.36 -9.37
C GLY A 17 -3.54 -0.89 -9.51
N LEU A 18 -2.71 -1.10 -8.49
CA LEU A 18 -1.34 -0.56 -8.42
C LEU A 18 -0.29 -1.55 -8.98
N GLY A 19 -0.55 -2.15 -10.14
CA GLY A 19 0.37 -3.09 -10.81
C GLY A 19 0.35 -4.53 -10.29
N ASP A 20 1.19 -5.35 -10.92
CA ASP A 20 1.29 -6.81 -10.76
C ASP A 20 -0.05 -7.51 -10.96
N LEU A 21 -0.70 -7.17 -12.06
CA LEU A 21 -2.04 -7.61 -12.40
C LEU A 21 -2.06 -9.08 -12.83
N VAL A 22 -1.00 -9.56 -13.52
CA VAL A 22 -1.04 -10.84 -14.23
C VAL A 22 0.14 -11.79 -13.98
N TRP A 23 1.09 -11.46 -13.08
CA TRP A 23 2.19 -12.37 -12.69
C TRP A 23 2.96 -12.98 -13.89
N ASP A 24 3.47 -12.13 -14.78
CA ASP A 24 4.17 -12.49 -16.01
C ASP A 24 3.34 -13.26 -17.06
N ALA A 25 2.09 -13.58 -16.77
CA ALA A 25 1.21 -14.37 -17.63
C ALA A 25 0.27 -13.46 -18.43
N MET A 26 0.77 -12.86 -19.51
CA MET A 26 0.05 -11.85 -20.31
C MET A 26 -1.31 -12.34 -20.85
N ASN A 27 -1.50 -13.65 -21.01
CA ASN A 27 -2.79 -14.25 -21.36
C ASN A 27 -3.87 -14.04 -20.30
N LEU A 28 -3.50 -13.66 -19.06
CA LEU A 28 -4.44 -13.34 -17.98
C LEU A 28 -5.01 -11.92 -18.06
N TYR A 29 -4.53 -11.03 -18.95
CA TYR A 29 -5.11 -9.69 -19.07
C TYR A 29 -6.59 -9.70 -19.47
N ALA A 30 -6.96 -10.59 -20.39
CA ALA A 30 -8.36 -10.74 -20.82
C ALA A 30 -9.28 -11.20 -19.66
N PRO A 31 -9.01 -12.31 -18.95
CA PRO A 31 -9.83 -12.70 -17.81
C PRO A 31 -9.75 -11.71 -16.64
N TYR A 32 -8.60 -11.05 -16.41
CA TYR A 32 -8.49 -9.96 -15.43
C TYR A 32 -9.47 -8.83 -15.76
N ARG A 33 -9.47 -8.34 -17.01
CA ARG A 33 -10.38 -7.28 -17.49
C ARG A 33 -11.85 -7.66 -17.30
N GLN A 34 -12.20 -8.91 -17.57
CA GLN A 34 -13.55 -9.42 -17.34
C GLN A 34 -13.90 -9.49 -15.84
N ALA A 35 -12.96 -9.86 -14.99
CA ALA A 35 -13.19 -9.91 -13.54
C ALA A 35 -13.42 -8.50 -12.96
N VAL A 36 -12.62 -7.51 -13.38
CA VAL A 36 -12.76 -6.13 -12.88
C VAL A 36 -13.99 -5.43 -13.43
N SER A 37 -14.42 -5.71 -14.67
CA SER A 37 -15.64 -5.09 -15.24
C SER A 37 -16.91 -5.50 -14.49
N ASN A 38 -16.92 -6.67 -13.86
CA ASN A 38 -18.03 -7.17 -13.05
C ASN A 38 -18.17 -6.46 -11.68
N LEU A 39 -17.25 -5.57 -11.31
CA LEU A 39 -17.30 -4.85 -10.03
C LEU A 39 -18.38 -3.75 -10.01
N GLY A 40 -18.83 -3.27 -11.18
CA GLY A 40 -19.83 -2.21 -11.28
C GLY A 40 -19.31 -0.82 -10.90
N MET A 41 -17.99 -0.61 -10.99
CA MET A 41 -17.32 0.68 -10.79
C MET A 41 -16.21 0.84 -11.84
N THR A 42 -15.84 2.08 -12.13
CA THR A 42 -14.69 2.36 -13.01
C THR A 42 -13.41 1.91 -12.33
N MET A 43 -12.65 1.06 -13.00
CA MET A 43 -11.36 0.58 -12.52
C MET A 43 -10.28 1.12 -13.42
N PHE A 44 -9.35 1.86 -12.83
CA PHE A 44 -8.09 2.28 -13.42
C PHE A 44 -6.99 1.29 -13.03
N GLN A 45 -5.95 1.22 -13.84
CA GLN A 45 -4.85 0.28 -13.66
C GLN A 45 -3.53 1.00 -13.83
N LEU A 46 -2.53 0.55 -13.09
CA LEU A 46 -1.14 0.84 -13.30
C LEU A 46 -0.42 -0.47 -13.65
N MET A 47 0.69 -0.37 -14.35
CA MET A 47 1.56 -1.48 -14.68
C MET A 47 2.61 -1.70 -13.58
N GLY A 48 2.78 -2.95 -13.14
CA GLY A 48 3.85 -3.37 -12.23
C GLY A 48 4.96 -4.17 -12.92
N ASN A 49 5.93 -4.66 -12.16
CA ASN A 49 7.07 -5.36 -12.74
C ASN A 49 6.71 -6.73 -13.34
N HIS A 50 5.57 -7.31 -12.95
CA HIS A 50 5.04 -8.56 -13.50
C HIS A 50 4.08 -8.39 -14.67
N ASP A 51 3.91 -7.16 -15.16
CA ASP A 51 2.95 -6.83 -16.20
C ASP A 51 3.59 -6.69 -17.59
N PHE A 52 4.90 -6.92 -17.69
CA PHE A 52 5.68 -6.86 -18.93
C PHE A 52 5.70 -8.21 -19.66
N ASN A 53 5.68 -8.14 -20.99
CA ASN A 53 6.03 -9.29 -21.82
C ASN A 53 7.52 -9.64 -21.62
N LEU A 54 7.78 -10.86 -21.13
CA LEU A 54 9.12 -11.31 -20.75
C LEU A 54 10.14 -11.33 -21.91
N LEU A 55 9.67 -11.40 -23.15
CA LEU A 55 10.53 -11.47 -24.34
C LEU A 55 11.21 -10.13 -24.68
N TYR A 56 10.69 -9.02 -24.15
CA TYR A 56 11.07 -7.69 -24.59
C TYR A 56 11.50 -6.81 -23.42
N LYS A 57 12.35 -5.83 -23.71
CA LYS A 57 12.63 -4.71 -22.81
C LYS A 57 11.46 -3.72 -22.84
N SER A 58 11.45 -2.77 -21.90
CA SER A 58 10.54 -1.62 -21.96
C SER A 58 10.69 -0.88 -23.30
N ILE A 59 9.64 -0.19 -23.72
CA ILE A 59 9.64 0.59 -24.97
C ILE A 59 10.74 1.66 -25.00
N THR A 60 11.14 2.16 -23.83
CA THR A 60 12.23 3.14 -23.67
C THR A 60 13.62 2.52 -23.74
N GLN A 61 13.73 1.20 -23.66
CA GLN A 61 15.00 0.45 -23.70
C GLN A 61 15.15 -0.47 -24.92
N THR A 62 14.14 -0.55 -25.79
CA THR A 62 14.19 -1.36 -27.01
C THR A 62 14.66 -0.53 -28.19
N ASP A 63 15.65 -1.02 -28.93
CA ASP A 63 16.21 -0.32 -30.10
C ASP A 63 15.24 -0.35 -31.30
N HIS A 64 14.42 -1.40 -31.39
CA HIS A 64 13.47 -1.62 -32.49
C HIS A 64 12.06 -1.94 -31.96
N PRO A 65 11.31 -0.93 -31.45
CA PRO A 65 9.97 -1.15 -30.88
C PRO A 65 8.96 -1.80 -31.83
N ALA A 66 9.19 -1.70 -33.14
CA ALA A 66 8.37 -2.34 -34.16
C ALA A 66 8.37 -3.87 -34.06
N ASP A 67 9.44 -4.47 -33.53
CA ASP A 67 9.60 -5.92 -33.35
C ASP A 67 8.98 -6.42 -32.03
N GLY A 68 8.56 -5.49 -31.16
CA GLY A 68 7.93 -5.73 -29.87
C GLY A 68 8.59 -4.95 -28.72
N TYR A 69 7.80 -4.74 -27.67
CA TYR A 69 8.22 -4.08 -26.43
C TYR A 69 7.39 -4.60 -25.24
N GLY A 70 7.95 -4.51 -24.04
CA GLY A 70 7.41 -5.18 -22.85
C GLY A 70 6.00 -4.72 -22.46
N GLU A 71 5.66 -3.46 -22.71
CA GLU A 71 4.35 -2.88 -22.39
C GLU A 71 3.26 -3.22 -23.41
N GLN A 72 3.58 -3.85 -24.54
CA GLN A 72 2.66 -3.97 -25.68
C GLN A 72 1.33 -4.62 -25.31
N ASN A 73 1.35 -5.70 -24.51
CA ASN A 73 0.13 -6.39 -24.06
C ASN A 73 -0.70 -5.53 -23.09
N TYR A 74 -0.04 -4.74 -22.24
CA TYR A 74 -0.71 -3.79 -21.35
C TYR A 74 -1.36 -2.67 -22.16
N TYR A 75 -0.65 -2.07 -23.13
CA TYR A 75 -1.18 -0.98 -23.98
C TYR A 75 -2.40 -1.40 -24.77
N GLN A 76 -2.41 -2.62 -25.31
CA GLN A 76 -3.57 -3.18 -25.99
C GLN A 76 -4.78 -3.39 -25.05
N SER A 77 -4.54 -3.55 -23.75
CA SER A 77 -5.57 -3.89 -22.77
C SER A 77 -6.14 -2.66 -22.05
N PHE A 78 -5.29 -1.68 -21.71
CA PHE A 78 -5.64 -0.56 -20.82
C PHE A 78 -5.25 0.82 -21.36
N GLY A 79 -4.51 0.90 -22.47
CA GLY A 79 -3.97 2.16 -22.98
C GLY A 79 -2.60 2.52 -22.38
N PRO A 80 -2.20 3.80 -22.38
CA PRO A 80 -0.85 4.20 -22.02
C PRO A 80 -0.52 3.89 -20.55
N ALA A 81 0.75 3.58 -20.26
CA ALA A 81 1.21 3.34 -18.89
C ALA A 81 1.24 4.62 -18.02
N ASN A 82 1.39 5.78 -18.66
CA ASN A 82 1.33 7.08 -17.99
C ASN A 82 0.08 7.82 -18.46
N TYR A 83 -0.78 8.19 -17.52
CA TYR A 83 -2.00 8.95 -17.79
C TYR A 83 -2.44 9.72 -16.54
N SER A 84 -3.24 10.76 -16.75
CA SER A 84 -3.81 11.56 -15.69
C SER A 84 -5.27 11.91 -16.01
N PHE A 85 -6.02 12.20 -14.95
CA PHE A 85 -7.41 12.66 -15.05
C PHE A 85 -7.79 13.44 -13.80
N ASN A 86 -8.88 14.19 -13.87
CA ASN A 86 -9.42 14.91 -12.73
C ASN A 86 -10.69 14.24 -12.23
N ILE A 87 -10.82 14.07 -10.91
CA ILE A 87 -12.09 13.75 -10.25
C ILE A 87 -12.35 14.83 -9.20
N GLY A 88 -13.40 15.62 -9.40
CA GLY A 88 -13.64 16.81 -8.60
C GLY A 88 -12.44 17.76 -8.63
N LYS A 89 -11.82 18.02 -7.47
CA LYS A 89 -10.64 18.87 -7.32
C LYS A 89 -9.31 18.10 -7.26
N VAL A 90 -9.36 16.78 -7.34
CA VAL A 90 -8.17 15.93 -7.27
C VAL A 90 -7.65 15.67 -8.66
N HIS A 91 -6.36 15.93 -8.85
CA HIS A 91 -5.64 15.50 -10.03
C HIS A 91 -5.02 14.13 -9.77
N VAL A 92 -5.52 13.11 -10.47
CA VAL A 92 -5.07 11.72 -10.31
C VAL A 92 -4.12 11.40 -11.44
N ILE A 93 -2.93 10.91 -11.08
CA ILE A 93 -1.87 10.50 -11.98
C ILE A 93 -1.60 9.02 -11.76
N ALA A 94 -1.46 8.26 -12.83
CA ALA A 94 -0.90 6.92 -12.84
C ALA A 94 0.36 6.96 -13.70
N MET A 95 1.50 6.54 -13.15
CA MET A 95 2.77 6.59 -13.87
C MET A 95 3.61 5.36 -13.56
N LYS A 96 4.18 4.78 -14.61
CA LYS A 96 5.12 3.67 -14.50
C LYS A 96 6.42 4.13 -13.84
N ASP A 97 6.94 3.29 -12.95
CA ASP A 97 8.21 3.50 -12.24
C ASP A 97 9.10 2.25 -12.29
N ILE A 98 8.80 1.34 -13.23
CA ILE A 98 9.59 0.15 -13.52
C ILE A 98 10.25 0.31 -14.88
N ASP A 99 11.57 0.41 -14.87
CA ASP A 99 12.38 0.40 -16.07
C ASP A 99 12.87 -1.03 -16.35
N TYR A 100 12.25 -1.68 -17.33
CA TYR A 100 12.31 -3.12 -17.55
C TYR A 100 13.36 -3.52 -18.59
N ASP A 101 14.31 -4.36 -18.19
CA ASP A 101 15.44 -4.86 -18.98
C ASP A 101 15.15 -6.20 -19.70
N GLY A 102 13.89 -6.67 -19.66
CA GLY A 102 13.51 -7.97 -20.19
C GLY A 102 13.79 -9.12 -19.21
N ASN A 103 13.11 -10.25 -19.41
CA ASN A 103 13.33 -11.48 -18.65
C ASN A 103 13.38 -11.27 -17.12
N LYS A 104 12.38 -10.57 -16.57
CA LYS A 104 12.20 -10.26 -15.14
C LYS A 104 13.29 -9.39 -14.51
N LYS A 105 14.15 -8.78 -15.31
CA LYS A 105 15.16 -7.82 -14.84
C LYS A 105 14.59 -6.43 -14.99
N TYR A 106 14.73 -5.62 -13.95
CA TYR A 106 14.27 -4.24 -13.97
C TYR A 106 15.02 -3.40 -12.93
N THR A 107 14.85 -2.09 -13.08
CA THR A 107 15.21 -1.10 -12.08
C THR A 107 13.99 -0.28 -11.72
N GLU A 108 13.74 -0.13 -10.43
CA GLU A 108 12.74 0.77 -9.87
C GLU A 108 13.24 2.21 -10.08
N ARG A 109 12.74 2.89 -11.11
CA ARG A 109 13.09 4.27 -11.42
C ARG A 109 12.10 4.88 -12.39
N PHE A 110 11.98 6.20 -12.32
CA PHE A 110 11.37 7.01 -13.37
C PHE A 110 12.42 7.31 -14.45
N THR A 111 12.09 7.11 -15.72
CA THR A 111 12.96 7.57 -16.82
C THR A 111 12.95 9.11 -16.91
N PRO A 112 13.95 9.73 -17.56
CA PRO A 112 13.90 11.17 -17.85
C PRO A 112 12.61 11.59 -18.58
N GLU A 113 12.11 10.75 -19.48
CA GLU A 113 10.87 10.94 -20.24
C GLU A 113 9.65 10.91 -19.32
N ASP A 114 9.60 9.98 -18.34
CA ASP A 114 8.52 9.92 -17.34
C ASP A 114 8.46 11.21 -16.51
N LEU A 115 9.62 11.70 -16.05
CA LEU A 115 9.70 12.93 -15.27
C LEU A 115 9.40 14.18 -16.11
N ASP A 116 9.71 14.17 -17.40
CA ASP A 116 9.33 15.22 -18.34
C ASP A 116 7.83 15.26 -18.59
N TRP A 117 7.23 14.08 -18.80
CA TRP A 117 5.79 13.92 -18.92
C TRP A 117 5.08 14.44 -17.66
N LEU A 118 5.51 14.02 -16.47
CA LEU A 118 4.93 14.47 -15.21
C LEU A 118 5.02 15.98 -15.03
N ARG A 119 6.17 16.58 -15.37
CA ARG A 119 6.33 18.05 -15.28
C ARG A 119 5.38 18.80 -16.20
N LYS A 120 5.16 18.29 -17.41
CA LYS A 120 4.22 18.87 -18.38
C LYS A 120 2.78 18.72 -17.91
N ASP A 121 2.41 17.54 -17.41
CA ASP A 121 1.10 17.26 -16.86
C ASP A 121 0.76 18.17 -15.67
N LEU A 122 1.67 18.26 -14.70
CA LEU A 122 1.54 19.14 -13.53
C LEU A 122 1.51 20.64 -13.89
N SER A 123 1.99 21.05 -15.07
CA SER A 123 1.94 22.45 -15.49
C SER A 123 0.51 22.98 -15.67
N TYR A 124 -0.45 22.09 -15.85
CA TYR A 124 -1.88 22.42 -15.93
C TYR A 124 -2.58 22.40 -14.56
N VAL A 125 -1.88 21.97 -13.50
CA VAL A 125 -2.43 21.82 -12.15
C VAL A 125 -2.05 23.04 -11.30
N PRO A 126 -3.04 23.76 -10.73
CA PRO A 126 -2.76 24.83 -9.78
C PRO A 126 -1.97 24.33 -8.56
N LYS A 127 -0.95 25.08 -8.16
CA LYS A 127 -0.18 24.79 -6.95
C LYS A 127 -1.10 24.76 -5.73
N GLY A 128 -0.81 23.88 -4.77
CA GLY A 128 -1.63 23.64 -3.58
C GLY A 128 -2.82 22.69 -3.79
N ASN A 129 -3.19 22.36 -5.04
CA ASN A 129 -4.21 21.35 -5.29
C ASN A 129 -3.77 19.97 -4.81
N ILE A 130 -4.75 19.09 -4.60
CA ILE A 130 -4.51 17.70 -4.27
C ILE A 130 -4.06 16.94 -5.51
N VAL A 131 -2.94 16.25 -5.40
CA VAL A 131 -2.42 15.32 -6.40
C VAL A 131 -2.39 13.92 -5.81
N PHE A 132 -3.06 12.98 -6.46
CA PHE A 132 -2.96 11.56 -6.17
C PHE A 132 -2.03 10.93 -7.20
N LEU A 133 -0.83 10.54 -6.78
CA LEU A 133 0.14 9.86 -7.64
C LEU A 133 0.11 8.36 -7.34
N ASN A 134 -0.19 7.56 -8.35
CA ASN A 134 -0.21 6.11 -8.27
C ASN A 134 1.02 5.56 -8.99
N VAL A 135 1.84 4.80 -8.26
CA VAL A 135 3.08 4.18 -8.73
C VAL A 135 3.12 2.72 -8.28
N HIS A 136 3.96 1.88 -8.89
CA HIS A 136 3.99 0.47 -8.52
C HIS A 136 4.98 0.25 -7.38
N ALA A 137 6.24 0.63 -7.57
CA ALA A 137 7.24 0.59 -6.52
C ALA A 137 7.09 1.79 -5.57
N PRO A 138 7.34 1.60 -4.27
CA PRO A 138 7.37 2.72 -3.34
C PRO A 138 8.50 3.69 -3.65
N VAL A 139 8.39 4.92 -3.15
CA VAL A 139 9.40 5.98 -3.38
C VAL A 139 10.08 6.43 -2.08
N ALA A 140 9.53 6.09 -0.92
CA ALA A 140 10.01 6.52 0.39
C ALA A 140 9.93 5.47 1.51
N ASN A 141 9.62 4.19 1.26
CA ASN A 141 9.57 3.18 2.33
C ASN A 141 10.90 3.09 3.08
N ASN A 142 10.83 2.92 4.40
CA ASN A 142 12.00 2.74 5.24
C ASN A 142 12.27 1.26 5.58
N THR A 143 11.29 0.37 5.36
CA THR A 143 11.40 -1.05 5.73
C THR A 143 11.99 -1.94 4.64
N VAL A 144 12.17 -1.43 3.42
CA VAL A 144 12.71 -2.18 2.30
C VAL A 144 14.24 -2.07 2.22
N ALA A 145 14.91 -3.19 1.93
CA ALA A 145 16.34 -3.18 1.62
C ALA A 145 16.62 -2.42 0.31
N ALA A 146 17.90 -2.12 0.04
CA ALA A 146 18.32 -1.46 -1.20
C ALA A 146 17.74 -2.18 -2.44
N GLY A 147 16.87 -1.50 -3.19
CA GLY A 147 16.16 -2.06 -4.35
C GLY A 147 14.64 -2.20 -4.20
N GLY A 148 14.04 -1.90 -3.05
CA GLY A 148 12.57 -1.88 -2.93
C GLY A 148 11.90 -0.56 -3.31
N ASN A 149 12.65 0.55 -3.29
CA ASN A 149 12.16 1.88 -3.65
C ASN A 149 12.68 2.33 -5.01
N ALA A 150 11.94 3.22 -5.68
CA ALA A 150 12.41 3.96 -6.83
C ALA A 150 13.71 4.72 -6.52
N ARG A 151 14.77 4.42 -7.27
CA ARG A 151 16.15 4.87 -7.00
C ARG A 151 16.37 6.37 -7.18
N ASN A 152 15.45 7.07 -7.85
CA ASN A 152 15.52 8.49 -8.16
C ASN A 152 14.35 9.32 -7.61
N ALA A 153 13.75 8.89 -6.49
CA ALA A 153 12.63 9.55 -5.84
C ALA A 153 12.84 11.06 -5.54
N ASN A 154 14.08 11.51 -5.35
CA ASN A 154 14.36 12.94 -5.13
C ASN A 154 13.92 13.84 -6.30
N ALA A 155 14.08 13.40 -7.54
CA ALA A 155 13.65 14.16 -8.70
C ALA A 155 12.11 14.25 -8.75
N LEU A 156 11.43 13.16 -8.40
CA LEU A 156 9.98 13.11 -8.25
C LEU A 156 9.51 14.11 -7.18
N PHE A 157 10.09 14.08 -5.98
CA PHE A 157 9.69 14.98 -4.89
C PHE A 157 9.87 16.46 -5.23
N GLN A 158 10.88 16.82 -6.01
CA GLN A 158 11.06 18.22 -6.46
C GLN A 158 9.89 18.71 -7.31
N LEU A 159 9.34 17.86 -8.18
CA LEU A 159 8.19 18.18 -9.02
C LEU A 159 6.89 18.28 -8.21
N LEU A 160 6.76 17.46 -7.16
CA LEU A 160 5.54 17.30 -6.37
C LEU A 160 5.40 18.29 -5.19
N ARG A 161 6.50 18.86 -4.70
CA ARG A 161 6.53 19.82 -3.57
C ARG A 161 5.50 20.97 -3.65
N PRO A 162 5.15 21.54 -4.82
CA PRO A 162 4.17 22.61 -4.90
C PRO A 162 2.72 22.18 -4.63
N TYR A 163 2.44 20.89 -4.41
CA TYR A 163 1.08 20.31 -4.32
C TYR A 163 0.87 19.60 -2.97
N GLN A 164 -0.40 19.31 -2.65
CA GLN A 164 -0.78 18.41 -1.56
C GLN A 164 -0.87 16.98 -2.10
N VAL A 165 0.13 16.16 -1.82
CA VAL A 165 0.33 14.89 -2.52
C VAL A 165 0.06 13.69 -1.63
N HIS A 166 -0.74 12.78 -2.16
CA HIS A 166 -0.80 11.40 -1.69
C HIS A 166 -0.23 10.49 -2.78
N ILE A 167 0.82 9.74 -2.42
CA ILE A 167 1.41 8.72 -3.27
C ILE A 167 0.83 7.37 -2.82
N PHE A 168 0.32 6.59 -3.76
CA PHE A 168 -0.19 5.24 -3.53
C PHE A 168 0.71 4.26 -4.26
N SER A 169 1.41 3.40 -3.52
CA SER A 169 2.35 2.41 -4.04
C SER A 169 1.97 0.99 -3.65
N GLY A 170 2.49 0.02 -4.39
CA GLY A 170 2.30 -1.42 -4.19
C GLY A 170 3.63 -2.14 -4.08
N HIS A 171 3.84 -3.16 -4.93
CA HIS A 171 5.09 -3.92 -5.14
C HIS A 171 5.58 -4.78 -3.96
N THR A 172 5.55 -4.25 -2.75
CA THR A 172 6.25 -4.81 -1.59
C THR A 172 5.43 -5.85 -0.83
N HIS A 173 4.13 -6.02 -1.08
CA HIS A 173 3.29 -6.90 -0.24
C HIS A 173 3.47 -6.60 1.27
N PHE A 174 3.64 -5.32 1.58
CA PHE A 174 3.93 -4.75 2.88
C PHE A 174 3.00 -3.54 3.06
N TYR A 175 2.63 -3.17 4.27
CA TYR A 175 1.84 -1.96 4.50
C TYR A 175 2.70 -0.97 5.28
N GLU A 176 2.90 0.22 4.73
CA GLU A 176 3.75 1.24 5.34
C GLU A 176 3.29 2.64 4.93
N ASN A 177 3.28 3.55 5.90
CA ASN A 177 2.97 4.96 5.70
C ASN A 177 4.21 5.81 5.93
N GLN A 178 4.48 6.77 5.03
CA GLN A 178 5.62 7.68 5.13
C GLN A 178 5.25 9.12 4.79
N LEU A 179 5.93 10.10 5.41
CA LEU A 179 5.86 11.53 5.06
C LEU A 179 7.26 12.02 4.65
N PRO A 180 7.71 11.70 3.42
CA PRO A 180 9.02 12.14 2.93
C PRO A 180 9.18 13.67 2.83
N ALA A 181 8.08 14.43 2.77
CA ALA A 181 8.09 15.89 2.81
C ALA A 181 6.78 16.41 3.42
N PRO A 182 6.72 17.67 3.92
CA PRO A 182 5.55 18.20 4.62
C PRO A 182 4.21 18.07 3.89
N THR A 183 4.24 18.08 2.56
CA THR A 183 3.04 17.98 1.70
C THR A 183 3.00 16.69 0.89
N ILE A 184 3.90 15.73 1.13
CA ILE A 184 3.97 14.47 0.38
C ILE A 184 3.83 13.31 1.36
N TYR A 185 2.71 12.61 1.27
CA TYR A 185 2.41 11.44 2.07
C TYR A 185 2.35 10.21 1.17
N GLU A 186 3.14 9.19 1.47
CA GLU A 186 3.10 7.92 0.75
C GLU A 186 2.39 6.85 1.59
N HIS A 187 1.45 6.16 0.92
CA HIS A 187 0.81 4.95 1.35
C HIS A 187 1.35 3.81 0.50
N ASN A 188 2.28 3.04 1.02
CA ASN A 188 2.62 1.75 0.43
C ASN A 188 1.60 0.74 0.91
N ILE A 189 0.70 0.35 0.02
CA ILE A 189 -0.48 -0.45 0.33
C ILE A 189 -0.12 -1.93 0.23
N GLY A 190 -0.42 -2.67 1.31
CA GLY A 190 -0.38 -4.12 1.32
C GLY A 190 -1.25 -4.73 0.22
N ALA A 191 -0.81 -5.84 -0.36
CA ALA A 191 -1.49 -6.46 -1.49
C ALA A 191 -2.81 -7.12 -1.07
N ALA A 192 -3.80 -7.06 -1.98
CA ALA A 192 -5.07 -7.78 -1.83
C ALA A 192 -4.89 -9.31 -1.75
N CYS A 193 -3.76 -9.83 -2.22
CA CYS A 193 -3.39 -11.24 -2.16
C CYS A 193 -2.48 -11.61 -0.98
N GLY A 194 -2.19 -10.67 -0.07
CA GLY A 194 -1.21 -10.89 1.00
C GLY A 194 0.19 -11.08 0.44
N ALA A 195 1.04 -11.83 1.12
CA ALA A 195 2.37 -12.17 0.61
C ALA A 195 2.31 -13.21 -0.53
N TRP A 196 2.03 -12.78 -1.77
CA TRP A 196 1.98 -13.65 -2.97
C TRP A 196 1.10 -14.88 -2.83
N TRP A 197 -0.12 -14.71 -2.31
CA TRP A 197 -1.05 -15.82 -2.06
C TRP A 197 -0.50 -16.89 -1.10
N ALA A 198 0.49 -16.55 -0.26
CA ALA A 198 1.03 -17.44 0.76
C ALA A 198 0.06 -17.72 1.92
N GLY A 199 -0.93 -16.85 2.11
CA GLY A 199 -1.96 -16.99 3.13
C GLY A 199 -2.80 -15.71 3.27
N HIS A 200 -3.21 -15.40 4.50
CA HIS A 200 -4.19 -14.36 4.82
C HIS A 200 -3.60 -13.01 5.24
N VAL A 201 -2.26 -12.90 5.35
CA VAL A 201 -1.58 -11.63 5.64
C VAL A 201 -0.47 -11.29 4.63
N ASN A 202 -0.18 -10.00 4.56
CA ASN A 202 1.02 -9.40 3.98
C ASN A 202 2.26 -9.72 4.82
N ARG A 203 3.45 -9.41 4.29
CA ARG A 203 4.74 -9.63 4.98
C ARG A 203 4.82 -8.95 6.35
N CYS A 204 4.11 -7.83 6.51
CA CYS A 204 4.04 -7.05 7.75
C CYS A 204 2.97 -7.53 8.75
N GLY A 205 2.20 -8.58 8.42
CA GLY A 205 1.07 -9.05 9.23
C GLY A 205 -0.25 -8.31 9.01
N ALA A 206 -0.28 -7.27 8.18
CA ALA A 206 -1.52 -6.65 7.73
C ALA A 206 -2.36 -7.69 6.97
N PRO A 207 -3.65 -7.89 7.28
CA PRO A 207 -4.53 -8.81 6.57
C PRO A 207 -4.58 -8.53 5.06
N ASN A 208 -5.08 -9.46 4.26
CA ASN A 208 -5.35 -9.20 2.84
C ASN A 208 -6.46 -8.14 2.69
N GLY A 209 -6.22 -7.07 1.94
CA GLY A 209 -7.14 -5.93 1.92
C GLY A 209 -6.78 -4.86 0.90
N TYR A 210 -7.34 -3.68 1.11
CA TYR A 210 -7.19 -2.51 0.24
C TYR A 210 -7.38 -1.23 1.04
N LEU A 211 -6.84 -0.13 0.54
CA LEU A 211 -7.06 1.19 1.10
C LEU A 211 -8.36 1.78 0.55
N VAL A 212 -9.20 2.33 1.42
CA VAL A 212 -10.35 3.15 1.02
C VAL A 212 -9.99 4.61 1.28
N VAL A 213 -9.94 5.41 0.22
CA VAL A 213 -9.65 6.85 0.31
C VAL A 213 -10.93 7.62 0.02
N GLN A 214 -11.31 8.50 0.94
CA GLN A 214 -12.46 9.38 0.82
C GLN A 214 -11.97 10.81 0.66
N VAL A 215 -12.52 11.50 -0.35
CA VAL A 215 -12.22 12.91 -0.61
C VAL A 215 -13.51 13.73 -0.52
N LYS A 216 -13.48 14.80 0.27
CA LYS A 216 -14.56 15.80 0.36
C LYS A 216 -13.97 17.20 0.26
N GLY A 217 -13.98 17.77 -0.94
CA GLY A 217 -13.33 19.06 -1.19
C GLY A 217 -11.82 18.90 -1.09
N ASP A 218 -11.22 19.48 -0.05
CA ASP A 218 -9.79 19.39 0.30
C ASP A 218 -9.50 18.42 1.47
N ASP A 219 -10.53 17.85 2.10
CA ASP A 219 -10.40 16.85 3.16
C ASP A 219 -10.16 15.46 2.55
N VAL A 220 -8.97 14.90 2.78
CA VAL A 220 -8.58 13.55 2.37
C VAL A 220 -8.47 12.68 3.61
N LYS A 221 -9.31 11.64 3.67
CA LYS A 221 -9.28 10.61 4.71
C LYS A 221 -9.05 9.26 4.07
N TRP A 222 -8.43 8.36 4.83
CA TRP A 222 -8.23 6.99 4.39
C TRP A 222 -8.47 6.02 5.52
N ARG A 223 -8.69 4.77 5.15
CA ARG A 223 -8.76 3.67 6.08
C ARG A 223 -8.37 2.38 5.39
N TYR A 224 -7.48 1.62 6.01
CA TYR A 224 -7.25 0.26 5.59
C TYR A 224 -8.48 -0.63 5.80
N LYS A 225 -8.87 -1.39 4.78
CA LYS A 225 -10.00 -2.31 4.86
C LYS A 225 -9.58 -3.74 4.53
N ALA A 226 -9.45 -4.56 5.57
CA ALA A 226 -9.26 -6.00 5.43
C ALA A 226 -10.48 -6.64 4.73
N THR A 227 -10.21 -7.56 3.81
CA THR A 227 -11.24 -8.26 3.03
C THR A 227 -12.04 -9.18 3.94
N GLY A 228 -13.37 -9.11 3.86
CA GLY A 228 -14.27 -9.94 4.69
C GLY A 228 -14.39 -9.52 6.16
N CYS A 229 -13.58 -8.59 6.66
CA CYS A 229 -13.63 -8.12 8.04
C CYS A 229 -14.51 -6.86 8.23
N SER A 230 -14.77 -6.47 9.48
CA SER A 230 -15.32 -5.14 9.78
C SER A 230 -14.36 -4.02 9.36
N PRO A 231 -14.82 -2.81 8.98
CA PRO A 231 -13.98 -1.63 8.87
C PRO A 231 -13.26 -1.25 10.17
N ASP A 232 -13.74 -1.73 11.33
CA ASP A 232 -13.13 -1.42 12.63
C ASP A 232 -12.02 -2.42 13.02
N TYR A 233 -11.86 -3.50 12.26
CA TYR A 233 -10.69 -4.36 12.39
C TYR A 233 -9.48 -3.62 11.84
N GLN A 234 -8.75 -2.95 12.73
CA GLN A 234 -7.60 -2.08 12.43
C GLN A 234 -6.29 -2.53 13.07
N PHE A 235 -6.36 -3.50 13.99
CA PHE A 235 -5.18 -4.11 14.57
C PHE A 235 -5.52 -5.50 15.12
N ARG A 236 -4.48 -6.24 15.50
CA ARG A 236 -4.60 -7.54 16.17
C ARG A 236 -3.75 -7.55 17.43
N LEU A 237 -4.21 -8.30 18.44
CA LEU A 237 -3.45 -8.62 19.63
C LEU A 237 -2.91 -10.05 19.58
N TYR A 238 -1.68 -10.22 20.06
CA TYR A 238 -1.05 -11.49 20.41
C TYR A 238 -0.93 -11.57 21.93
N GLN A 239 -1.31 -12.71 22.49
CA GLN A 239 -1.15 -13.02 23.91
C GLN A 239 0.32 -13.30 24.25
N PRO A 240 0.70 -13.23 25.54
CA PRO A 240 2.00 -13.75 25.98
C PRO A 240 2.21 -15.18 25.49
N GLY A 241 3.40 -15.45 24.96
CA GLY A 241 3.77 -16.72 24.35
C GLY A 241 3.40 -16.88 22.87
N GLU A 242 2.47 -16.08 22.33
CA GLU A 242 2.08 -16.17 20.92
C GLU A 242 3.07 -15.48 19.98
N PHE A 243 3.85 -14.50 20.46
CA PHE A 243 4.88 -13.82 19.67
C PHE A 243 6.28 -14.25 20.14
N GLU A 244 7.04 -14.95 19.28
CA GLU A 244 8.22 -15.72 19.71
C GLU A 244 9.32 -14.84 20.33
N SER A 245 9.56 -13.65 19.79
CA SER A 245 10.57 -12.72 20.31
C SER A 245 10.09 -11.90 21.51
N GLN A 246 8.80 -11.95 21.85
CA GLN A 246 8.13 -11.12 22.86
C GLN A 246 7.28 -11.96 23.82
N LYS A 247 7.79 -13.12 24.27
CA LYS A 247 7.01 -14.14 25.01
C LYS A 247 6.32 -13.62 26.27
N ASP A 248 6.88 -12.63 26.94
CA ASP A 248 6.31 -12.06 28.18
C ASP A 248 5.36 -10.89 27.93
N TYR A 249 5.08 -10.54 26.68
CA TYR A 249 4.34 -9.33 26.31
C TYR A 249 3.04 -9.67 25.58
N VAL A 250 2.05 -8.79 25.77
CA VAL A 250 0.99 -8.60 24.79
C VAL A 250 1.55 -7.76 23.66
N VAL A 251 1.40 -8.24 22.42
CA VAL A 251 1.84 -7.51 21.22
C VAL A 251 0.64 -7.07 20.41
N ALA A 252 0.62 -5.81 19.96
CA ALA A 252 -0.35 -5.28 19.03
C ALA A 252 0.30 -5.03 17.67
N ASN A 253 -0.29 -5.56 16.59
CA ASN A 253 0.07 -5.21 15.22
C ASN A 253 -1.00 -4.27 14.63
N ILE A 254 -0.63 -3.00 14.40
CA ILE A 254 -1.54 -1.89 14.01
C ILE A 254 -1.17 -1.43 12.60
N TRP A 255 -1.64 -2.12 11.56
CA TRP A 255 -1.11 -1.95 10.20
C TRP A 255 -1.25 -0.55 9.60
N ASP A 256 -2.35 0.17 9.79
CA ASP A 256 -2.52 1.54 9.25
C ASP A 256 -1.80 2.62 10.08
N TRP A 257 -0.77 2.23 10.83
CA TRP A 257 -0.01 3.10 11.72
C TRP A 257 0.65 4.27 11.00
N ASP A 258 0.68 5.41 11.69
CA ASP A 258 1.58 6.52 11.43
C ASP A 258 1.94 7.22 12.74
N TRP A 259 2.92 8.13 12.71
CA TRP A 259 3.47 8.80 13.90
C TRP A 259 2.48 9.71 14.66
N THR A 260 1.27 9.94 14.15
CA THR A 260 0.25 10.76 14.82
C THR A 260 -0.70 9.93 15.70
N TYR A 261 -0.65 8.61 15.60
CA TYR A 261 -1.52 7.71 16.35
C TYR A 261 -1.12 7.67 17.83
N THR A 262 -2.08 7.37 18.70
CA THR A 262 -1.81 7.03 20.10
C THR A 262 -2.25 5.60 20.40
N VAL A 263 -1.38 4.83 21.05
CA VAL A 263 -1.62 3.41 21.39
C VAL A 263 -1.50 3.26 22.89
N ASN A 264 -2.63 3.24 23.59
CA ASN A 264 -2.69 3.10 25.04
C ASN A 264 -3.16 1.71 25.42
N TRP A 265 -2.74 1.24 26.60
CA TRP A 265 -3.22 -0.03 27.14
C TRP A 265 -3.71 0.10 28.57
N TYR A 266 -4.63 -0.79 28.90
CA TYR A 266 -5.28 -0.91 30.20
C TYR A 266 -5.06 -2.32 30.71
N GLU A 267 -4.74 -2.44 31.99
CA GLU A 267 -4.65 -3.70 32.71
C GLU A 267 -5.82 -3.75 33.70
N ASP A 268 -6.67 -4.77 33.60
CA ASP A 268 -7.85 -4.94 34.46
C ASP A 268 -8.73 -3.67 34.56
N GLY A 269 -8.83 -2.93 33.45
CA GLY A 269 -9.60 -1.68 33.35
C GLY A 269 -8.85 -0.41 33.78
N VAL A 270 -7.62 -0.51 34.29
CA VAL A 270 -6.80 0.64 34.73
C VAL A 270 -5.83 1.06 33.63
N LEU A 271 -5.82 2.36 33.26
CA LEU A 271 -4.88 2.89 32.27
C LEU A 271 -3.44 2.75 32.76
N LYS A 272 -2.59 2.08 31.96
CA LYS A 272 -1.16 1.89 32.26
C LYS A 272 -0.25 2.81 31.46
N GLY A 273 -0.78 3.47 30.42
CA GLY A 273 -0.06 4.41 29.57
C GLY A 273 0.06 3.90 28.13
N ALA A 274 1.04 4.43 27.40
CA ALA A 274 1.30 4.04 26.02
C ALA A 274 1.98 2.67 25.93
N MET A 275 1.68 1.90 24.89
CA MET A 275 2.46 0.71 24.55
C MET A 275 3.83 1.11 23.96
N GLN A 276 4.83 0.25 24.15
CA GLN A 276 6.17 0.47 23.61
C GLN A 276 6.25 0.00 22.16
N ALA A 277 6.59 0.88 21.21
CA ALA A 277 6.87 0.49 19.83
C ALA A 277 8.14 -0.35 19.72
N PHE A 278 8.16 -1.33 18.81
CA PHE A 278 9.35 -2.10 18.46
C PHE A 278 9.27 -2.59 17.00
N ASP A 279 10.43 -2.97 16.45
CA ASP A 279 10.52 -3.45 15.06
C ASP A 279 10.88 -4.95 15.04
N ASP A 280 10.02 -5.77 14.44
CA ASP A 280 10.26 -7.19 14.22
C ASP A 280 9.45 -7.72 13.03
N GLU A 281 9.65 -8.98 12.68
CA GLU A 281 8.81 -9.68 11.71
C GLU A 281 7.53 -10.16 12.40
N ASP A 282 6.39 -9.92 11.76
CA ASP A 282 5.11 -10.28 12.34
C ASP A 282 4.95 -11.81 12.45
N GLN A 283 4.48 -12.26 13.61
CA GLN A 283 4.40 -13.69 13.90
C GLN A 283 3.30 -14.40 13.09
N ASP A 284 2.18 -13.74 12.79
CA ASP A 284 1.14 -14.35 11.96
C ASP A 284 1.65 -14.58 10.53
N TYR A 285 2.43 -13.62 9.98
CA TYR A 285 3.11 -13.84 8.70
C TYR A 285 4.04 -15.06 8.74
N ILE A 286 4.85 -15.20 9.80
CA ILE A 286 5.78 -16.33 9.96
C ILE A 286 5.02 -17.66 10.05
N ASN A 287 3.89 -17.67 10.77
CA ASN A 287 3.14 -18.89 11.07
C ASN A 287 2.21 -19.37 9.93
N MET A 288 2.00 -18.57 8.87
CA MET A 288 1.24 -19.01 7.70
C MET A 288 1.88 -20.26 7.06
N VAL A 289 1.08 -21.07 6.36
CA VAL A 289 1.54 -22.32 5.71
C VAL A 289 2.75 -22.12 4.80
N LYS A 290 2.79 -21.02 4.04
CA LYS A 290 3.93 -20.63 3.19
C LYS A 290 4.69 -19.42 3.76
N GLY A 291 4.41 -19.08 5.00
CA GLY A 291 5.10 -18.06 5.78
C GLY A 291 6.50 -18.51 6.14
N LYS A 292 7.44 -17.57 6.19
CA LYS A 292 8.79 -17.80 6.71
C LYS A 292 9.41 -16.49 7.12
N LYS A 293 10.37 -16.55 8.02
CA LYS A 293 11.22 -15.41 8.35
C LYS A 293 12.00 -14.96 7.10
N THR A 294 11.97 -13.67 6.81
CA THR A 294 12.55 -13.02 5.62
C THR A 294 13.53 -11.88 5.95
N GLY A 295 13.55 -11.41 7.20
CA GLY A 295 14.30 -10.23 7.63
C GLY A 295 13.55 -8.90 7.47
N TYR A 296 12.35 -8.89 6.88
CA TYR A 296 11.56 -7.67 6.65
C TYR A 296 10.75 -7.28 7.89
N ARG A 297 11.31 -6.39 8.70
CA ARG A 297 10.69 -5.95 9.95
C ARG A 297 9.67 -4.86 9.74
N THR A 298 8.51 -5.01 10.38
CA THR A 298 7.49 -3.97 10.45
C THR A 298 7.71 -3.07 11.66
N ARG A 299 7.38 -1.79 11.48
CA ARG A 299 7.49 -0.71 12.47
C ARG A 299 6.16 -0.37 13.13
N HIS A 300 5.12 -1.16 12.85
CA HIS A 300 3.79 -0.97 13.38
C HIS A 300 3.42 -2.06 14.39
N LEU A 301 4.43 -2.50 15.17
CA LEU A 301 4.28 -3.40 16.31
C LEU A 301 4.49 -2.65 17.62
N PHE A 302 3.65 -2.97 18.59
CA PHE A 302 3.66 -2.37 19.92
C PHE A 302 3.57 -3.46 20.97
N ARG A 303 4.21 -3.29 22.11
CA ARG A 303 4.19 -4.26 23.21
C ARG A 303 3.88 -3.63 24.55
N ALA A 304 3.21 -4.40 25.40
CA ALA A 304 2.98 -4.09 26.80
C ALA A 304 3.23 -5.35 27.63
N GLN A 305 3.93 -5.20 28.76
CA GLN A 305 4.16 -6.30 29.68
C GLN A 305 3.11 -6.23 30.79
N PRO A 306 2.11 -7.11 30.80
CA PRO A 306 1.15 -7.18 31.90
C PRO A 306 1.83 -7.66 33.19
N SER A 307 1.24 -7.30 34.33
CA SER A 307 1.61 -7.89 35.61
C SER A 307 1.25 -9.38 35.67
N LYS A 308 1.93 -10.14 36.55
CA LYS A 308 1.76 -11.60 36.63
C LYS A 308 0.33 -12.04 36.98
N ASP A 309 -0.41 -11.20 37.69
CA ASP A 309 -1.77 -11.47 38.16
C ASP A 309 -2.85 -10.78 37.30
N ALA A 310 -2.45 -10.13 36.20
CA ALA A 310 -3.35 -9.46 35.28
C ALA A 310 -4.34 -10.45 34.66
N LYS A 311 -5.61 -10.07 34.58
CA LYS A 311 -6.69 -10.91 34.03
C LYS A 311 -7.11 -10.49 32.64
N SER A 312 -6.99 -9.20 32.33
CA SER A 312 -7.20 -8.71 30.97
C SER A 312 -6.28 -7.56 30.60
N VAL A 313 -5.99 -7.50 29.29
CA VAL A 313 -5.32 -6.36 28.66
C VAL A 313 -6.22 -5.85 27.56
N LYS A 314 -6.56 -4.57 27.65
CA LYS A 314 -7.30 -3.84 26.62
C LYS A 314 -6.40 -2.81 25.98
N VAL A 315 -6.31 -2.83 24.66
CA VAL A 315 -5.55 -1.86 23.86
C VAL A 315 -6.52 -0.92 23.18
N VAL A 316 -6.25 0.38 23.28
CA VAL A 316 -7.04 1.46 22.68
C VAL A 316 -6.15 2.26 21.75
N VAL A 317 -6.45 2.19 20.46
CA VAL A 317 -5.73 2.88 19.39
C VAL A 317 -6.57 4.05 18.92
N LYS A 318 -5.99 5.25 18.91
CA LYS A 318 -6.60 6.43 18.29
C LYS A 318 -5.82 6.80 17.03
N ASN A 319 -6.49 6.84 15.88
CA ASN A 319 -5.86 7.19 14.61
C ASN A 319 -5.72 8.71 14.42
N ARG A 320 -5.07 9.09 13.31
CA ARG A 320 -4.88 10.48 12.88
C ARG A 320 -6.16 11.31 12.75
N PHE A 321 -7.29 10.64 12.47
CA PHE A 321 -8.59 11.26 12.30
C PHE A 321 -9.40 11.33 13.61
N GLY A 322 -8.81 10.85 14.71
CA GLY A 322 -9.42 10.84 16.03
C GLY A 322 -10.35 9.66 16.30
N GLU A 323 -10.40 8.70 15.39
CA GLU A 323 -11.21 7.48 15.51
C GLU A 323 -10.54 6.51 16.48
N ILE A 324 -11.36 5.81 17.27
CA ILE A 324 -10.90 4.94 18.34
C ILE A 324 -11.24 3.50 18.00
N PHE A 325 -10.22 2.64 18.02
CA PHE A 325 -10.34 1.19 17.87
C PHE A 325 -9.89 0.53 19.18
N THR A 326 -10.58 -0.54 19.58
CA THR A 326 -10.33 -1.21 20.85
C THR A 326 -10.40 -2.71 20.67
N GLU A 327 -9.43 -3.42 21.24
CA GLU A 327 -9.39 -4.87 21.32
C GLU A 327 -9.00 -5.24 22.76
N GLU A 328 -9.55 -6.33 23.27
CA GLU A 328 -9.28 -6.82 24.62
C GLU A 328 -9.05 -8.33 24.60
N ILE A 329 -8.02 -8.76 25.30
CA ILE A 329 -7.72 -10.18 25.52
C ILE A 329 -7.81 -10.49 27.02
N LYS A 330 -8.24 -11.71 27.32
CA LYS A 330 -8.13 -12.29 28.65
C LYS A 330 -6.81 -13.06 28.73
N LEU A 331 -6.10 -12.91 29.84
CA LEU A 331 -4.79 -13.53 30.10
C LEU A 331 -4.90 -14.84 30.87
#